data_AF-A0AAN5C006-F1
#
_entry.id   AF-A0AAN5C006-F1
#
_cell.length_a   1.000
_cell.length_b   1.000
_cell.length_c   1.000
_cell.angle_alpha   90.00
_cell.angle_beta   90.00
_cell.angle_gamma   90.00
#
_symmetry.space_group_name_H-M   'P 1'
#
loop_
_entity.id
_entity.type
_entity.pdbx_description
1 polymer ?
#
loop_
_entity_poly.entity_id
_entity_poly.type
_entity_poly.pdbx_seq_one_letter_code
_entity_poly.pdbx_strand_id
1 'polypeptide(L)'
;MRLTRAEDATEDFDSVHEQEILTQSLAPSALRGHIEPGTLVKSNDINETKIPNKDASLPPPLSSLLNLHDFEIVAEKHLPPNAWAYYASGAEGEISKRQNSKAFQKVSLRPRILRSIPAVVTTTTILGKQVSLPVYMSAVGIAKLAHPDGERALAAAAGKEGLAQVLANGANNVIESVMDARTSPEQPIFQQLYVNRDITKSEDVVRRAERAGASAIWITVDSPVVGKREMDERFNLQVEKRARRCQNNGQLYFPIYRLGYSFVVAGPHQTTYSHQGDSMC
;
A
#
# COMPACT_ATOMS: atom_id res chain seq x y z
N MET A 1 -33.01 16.10 -3.54
CA MET A 1 -31.60 16.53 -3.48
C MET A 1 -30.93 15.98 -4.74
N ARG A 2 -30.55 16.86 -5.68
CA ARG A 2 -30.05 16.47 -7.00
C ARG A 2 -28.68 15.79 -6.87
N LEU A 3 -28.60 14.53 -7.32
CA LEU A 3 -27.34 13.81 -7.54
C LEU A 3 -26.57 14.55 -8.64
N THR A 4 -25.54 15.31 -8.27
CA THR A 4 -24.65 15.96 -9.22
C THR A 4 -23.66 14.92 -9.73
N ARG A 5 -23.98 14.31 -10.90
CA ARG A 5 -23.17 13.43 -11.76
C ARG A 5 -22.34 12.33 -11.07
N ALA A 6 -22.74 11.06 -11.27
CA ALA A 6 -21.87 9.91 -11.05
C ALA A 6 -20.89 9.80 -12.24
N GLU A 7 -19.60 9.67 -11.95
CA GLU A 7 -18.52 9.44 -12.93
C GLU A 7 -17.99 8.01 -12.77
N ASP A 8 -17.48 7.43 -13.86
CA ASP A 8 -16.87 6.10 -13.84
C ASP A 8 -15.45 6.19 -13.29
N ALA A 9 -15.23 5.60 -12.10
CA ALA A 9 -13.94 5.55 -11.40
C ALA A 9 -13.30 4.15 -11.47
N THR A 10 -13.71 3.30 -12.41
CA THR A 10 -13.24 1.91 -12.49
C THR A 10 -11.73 1.84 -12.72
N GLU A 11 -11.21 2.62 -13.66
CA GLU A 11 -9.78 2.66 -13.98
C GLU A 11 -8.96 3.17 -12.78
N ASP A 12 -9.44 4.21 -12.11
CA ASP A 12 -8.80 4.76 -10.92
C ASP A 12 -8.79 3.75 -9.77
N PHE A 13 -9.91 3.06 -9.52
CA PHE A 13 -10.00 2.04 -8.48
C PHE A 13 -9.11 0.83 -8.79
N ASP A 14 -9.18 0.28 -10.00
CA ASP A 14 -8.41 -0.91 -10.39
C ASP A 14 -6.90 -0.65 -10.40
N SER A 15 -6.48 0.61 -10.62
CA SER A 15 -5.07 1.02 -10.56
C SER A 15 -4.45 0.82 -9.17
N VAL A 16 -5.27 0.90 -8.11
CA VAL A 16 -4.80 0.83 -6.73
C VAL A 16 -5.46 -0.28 -5.90
N HIS A 17 -6.53 -0.94 -6.34
CA HIS A 17 -7.24 -1.96 -5.55
C HIS A 17 -7.50 -3.23 -6.37
N GLU A 18 -7.69 -4.37 -5.70
CA GLU A 18 -8.32 -5.54 -6.33
C GLU A 18 -9.85 -5.41 -6.22
N GLN A 19 -10.58 -5.79 -7.27
CA GLN A 19 -12.05 -5.66 -7.30
C GLN A 19 -12.75 -6.41 -6.17
N GLU A 20 -12.17 -7.51 -5.70
CA GLU A 20 -12.67 -8.31 -4.59
C GLU A 20 -12.76 -7.52 -3.28
N ILE A 21 -11.97 -6.44 -3.11
CA ILE A 21 -12.06 -5.54 -1.95
C ILE A 21 -13.45 -4.90 -1.84
N LEU A 22 -14.12 -4.61 -2.97
CA LEU A 22 -15.45 -4.01 -2.95
C LEU A 22 -16.46 -4.92 -2.26
N THR A 23 -16.44 -6.22 -2.61
CA THR A 23 -17.35 -7.22 -2.02
C THR A 23 -17.06 -7.48 -0.54
N GLN A 24 -15.85 -7.16 -0.07
CA GLN A 24 -15.43 -7.37 1.31
C GLN A 24 -15.67 -6.15 2.19
N SER A 25 -15.47 -4.96 1.64
CA SER A 25 -15.52 -3.70 2.38
C SER A 25 -16.90 -3.06 2.37
N LEU A 26 -17.74 -3.40 1.39
CA LEU A 26 -19.07 -2.83 1.22
C LEU A 26 -20.17 -3.86 1.51
N ALA A 27 -21.19 -3.42 2.25
CA ALA A 27 -22.37 -4.24 2.48
C ALA A 27 -23.11 -4.51 1.14
N PRO A 28 -23.84 -5.64 1.00
CA PRO A 28 -24.63 -5.92 -0.21
C PRO A 28 -25.62 -4.81 -0.57
N SER A 29 -26.09 -4.04 0.41
CA SER A 29 -26.96 -2.87 0.20
C SER A 29 -26.28 -1.67 -0.47
N ALA A 30 -24.94 -1.63 -0.49
CA ALA A 30 -24.16 -0.62 -1.21
C ALA A 30 -24.09 -0.90 -2.72
N LEU A 31 -24.48 -2.10 -3.16
CA LEU A 31 -24.66 -2.44 -4.56
C LEU A 31 -25.95 -1.80 -5.08
N ARG A 32 -25.82 -0.85 -6.02
CA ARG A 32 -26.96 -0.08 -6.54
C ARG A 32 -27.60 -0.68 -7.80
N GLY A 33 -26.92 -1.60 -8.47
CA GLY A 33 -27.42 -2.28 -9.66
C GLY A 33 -26.34 -2.56 -10.69
N HIS A 34 -26.74 -2.67 -11.95
CA HIS A 34 -25.84 -2.77 -13.10
C HIS A 34 -25.92 -1.49 -13.93
N ILE A 35 -24.79 -1.11 -14.54
CA ILE A 35 -24.73 0.03 -15.46
C ILE A 35 -24.30 -0.45 -16.85
N GLU A 36 -24.99 0.06 -17.86
CA GLU A 36 -24.66 -0.12 -19.28
C GLU A 36 -23.28 0.51 -19.59
N PRO A 37 -22.30 -0.26 -20.13
CA PRO A 37 -20.97 0.26 -20.44
C PRO A 37 -21.02 1.51 -21.32
N GLY A 38 -20.34 2.59 -20.90
CA GLY A 38 -20.26 3.84 -21.66
C GLY A 38 -21.39 4.86 -21.44
N THR A 39 -22.33 4.59 -20.53
CA THR A 39 -23.36 5.56 -20.12
C THR A 39 -22.87 6.61 -19.12
N LEU A 40 -21.76 6.33 -18.44
CA LEU A 40 -21.10 7.26 -17.54
C LEU A 40 -20.08 8.11 -18.30
N VAL A 41 -19.98 9.38 -17.90
CA VAL A 41 -18.83 10.20 -18.27
C VAL A 41 -17.63 9.57 -17.56
N LYS A 42 -16.66 9.06 -18.32
CA LYS A 42 -15.36 8.67 -17.77
C LYS A 42 -14.81 9.84 -16.98
N SER A 43 -14.19 9.59 -15.82
CA SER A 43 -13.41 10.62 -15.16
C SER A 43 -12.40 11.15 -16.19
N ASN A 44 -12.68 12.32 -16.75
CA ASN A 44 -11.73 13.01 -17.62
C ASN A 44 -10.74 13.71 -16.69
N ASP A 45 -10.01 12.94 -15.91
CA ASP A 45 -8.78 13.44 -15.36
C ASP A 45 -7.71 13.31 -16.41
N ILE A 46 -7.29 14.50 -16.78
CA ILE A 46 -6.12 14.87 -17.53
C ILE A 46 -4.93 14.11 -16.92
N ASN A 47 -4.67 12.90 -17.43
CA ASN A 47 -3.37 12.23 -17.35
C ASN A 47 -2.28 12.98 -18.17
N GLU A 48 -2.44 14.31 -18.31
CA GLU A 48 -1.37 15.24 -18.60
C GLU A 48 -1.20 16.21 -17.42
N THR A 49 -0.97 15.68 -16.22
CA THR A 49 0.36 16.04 -15.72
C THR A 49 1.29 15.30 -16.65
N LYS A 50 1.91 16.01 -17.61
CA LYS A 50 3.14 15.51 -18.20
C LYS A 50 3.93 14.93 -17.03
N ILE A 51 4.06 13.60 -17.00
CA ILE A 51 5.10 12.91 -16.25
C ILE A 51 6.31 13.82 -16.45
N PRO A 52 6.85 14.49 -15.41
CA PRO A 52 7.91 15.45 -15.60
C PRO A 52 9.02 14.74 -16.36
N ASN A 53 9.15 15.12 -17.63
CA ASN A 53 10.03 14.57 -18.66
C ASN A 53 10.21 13.04 -18.67
N LYS A 54 9.84 12.44 -19.80
CA LYS A 54 10.27 11.12 -20.28
C LYS A 54 11.77 11.13 -20.63
N ASP A 55 12.58 11.70 -19.72
CA ASP A 55 14.04 11.67 -19.68
C ASP A 55 14.51 10.81 -18.49
N ALA A 56 13.61 9.96 -17.98
CA ALA A 56 13.96 8.91 -17.04
C ALA A 56 14.64 7.80 -17.84
N SER A 57 15.96 7.82 -17.87
CA SER A 57 16.74 6.61 -18.11
C SER A 57 16.08 5.43 -17.40
N LEU A 58 15.97 4.27 -18.04
CA LEU A 58 15.59 3.04 -17.35
C LEU A 58 16.28 2.98 -15.98
N PRO A 59 15.60 2.47 -14.93
CA PRO A 59 16.26 2.31 -13.64
C PRO A 59 17.58 1.56 -13.87
N PRO A 60 18.64 1.95 -13.16
CA PRO A 60 19.95 1.37 -13.38
C PRO A 60 19.87 -0.16 -13.18
N PRO A 61 20.75 -0.95 -13.85
CA PRO A 61 20.73 -2.40 -13.72
C PRO A 61 20.74 -2.82 -12.24
N LEU A 62 19.92 -3.82 -11.86
CA LEU A 62 19.84 -4.29 -10.46
C LEU A 62 21.22 -4.63 -9.88
N SER A 63 22.12 -5.17 -10.70
CA SER A 63 23.50 -5.49 -10.31
C SER A 63 24.36 -4.27 -9.93
N SER A 64 23.92 -3.06 -10.23
CA SER A 64 24.60 -1.81 -9.85
C SER A 64 24.08 -1.21 -8.54
N LEU A 65 22.98 -1.75 -7.97
CA LEU A 65 22.45 -1.34 -6.67
C LEU A 65 23.15 -2.16 -5.59
N LEU A 66 24.04 -1.53 -4.84
CA LEU A 66 24.95 -2.21 -3.90
C LEU A 66 24.38 -2.26 -2.49
N ASN A 67 23.46 -1.35 -2.15
CA ASN A 67 22.87 -1.26 -0.82
C ASN A 67 21.43 -0.73 -0.88
N LEU A 68 20.71 -0.78 0.24
CA LEU A 68 19.30 -0.37 0.34
C LEU A 68 19.07 1.13 0.04
N HIS A 69 20.05 2.01 0.26
CA HIS A 69 19.92 3.44 -0.02
C HIS A 69 19.93 3.72 -1.53
N ASP A 70 20.61 2.89 -2.32
CA ASP A 70 20.60 3.02 -3.78
C ASP A 70 19.18 2.81 -4.33
N PHE A 71 18.41 1.87 -3.74
CA PHE A 71 17.00 1.68 -4.08
C PHE A 71 16.15 2.90 -3.72
N GLU A 72 16.39 3.54 -2.57
CA GLU A 72 15.68 4.75 -2.16
C GLU A 72 15.92 5.91 -3.15
N ILE A 73 17.17 6.10 -3.60
CA ILE A 73 17.55 7.11 -4.60
C ILE A 73 16.88 6.84 -5.96
N VAL A 74 16.83 5.57 -6.38
CA VAL A 74 16.15 5.20 -7.63
C VAL A 74 14.64 5.40 -7.48
N ALA A 75 14.05 5.02 -6.35
CA ALA A 75 12.63 5.18 -6.07
C ALA A 75 12.21 6.66 -6.09
N GLU A 76 12.97 7.56 -5.48
CA GLU A 76 12.69 9.01 -5.49
C GLU A 76 12.56 9.57 -6.91
N LYS A 77 13.34 9.05 -7.87
CA LYS A 77 13.36 9.51 -9.25
C LYS A 77 12.27 8.88 -10.14
N HIS A 78 11.82 7.67 -9.80
CA HIS A 78 10.98 6.86 -10.69
C HIS A 78 9.56 6.65 -10.16
N LEU A 79 9.34 6.77 -8.85
CA LEU A 79 8.00 6.67 -8.29
C LEU A 79 7.17 7.90 -8.66
N PRO A 80 5.85 7.72 -8.88
CA PRO A 80 4.92 8.83 -8.93
C PRO A 80 5.09 9.73 -7.69
N PRO A 81 5.02 11.07 -7.80
CA PRO A 81 5.26 11.97 -6.67
C PRO A 81 4.37 11.70 -5.44
N ASN A 82 3.13 11.25 -5.64
CA ASN A 82 2.23 10.83 -4.57
C ASN A 82 2.71 9.55 -3.87
N ALA A 83 3.17 8.57 -4.64
CA ALA A 83 3.73 7.32 -4.12
C ALA A 83 5.00 7.59 -3.31
N TRP A 84 5.89 8.42 -3.83
CA TRP A 84 7.09 8.86 -3.10
C TRP A 84 6.74 9.58 -1.81
N ALA A 85 5.81 10.55 -1.86
CA ALA A 85 5.36 11.25 -0.66
C ALA A 85 4.83 10.28 0.40
N TYR A 86 3.97 9.34 -0.01
CA TYR A 86 3.37 8.35 0.87
C TYR A 86 4.42 7.47 1.58
N TYR A 87 5.39 6.92 0.83
CA TYR A 87 6.39 6.00 1.41
C TYR A 87 7.53 6.72 2.13
N ALA A 88 7.98 7.86 1.60
CA ALA A 88 9.13 8.57 2.14
C ALA A 88 8.77 9.43 3.36
N SER A 89 7.50 9.78 3.57
CA SER A 89 7.13 10.71 4.63
C SER A 89 7.18 10.12 6.04
N GLY A 90 7.64 10.93 6.99
CA GLY A 90 7.45 10.73 8.43
C GLY A 90 6.47 11.74 9.02
N ALA A 91 6.18 11.61 10.32
CA ALA A 91 5.35 12.57 11.04
C ALA A 91 6.09 13.88 11.33
N GLU A 92 5.42 15.02 11.11
CA GLU A 92 5.88 16.38 11.36
C GLU A 92 7.32 16.62 10.87
N GLY A 93 8.24 17.06 11.74
CA GLY A 93 9.64 17.29 11.41
C GLY A 93 10.48 16.03 11.13
N GLU A 94 9.87 14.85 11.07
CA GLU A 94 10.47 13.54 10.81
C GLU A 94 11.66 13.20 11.73
N ILE A 95 11.64 13.73 12.95
CA ILE A 95 12.75 13.59 13.91
C ILE A 95 12.94 12.11 14.25
N SER A 96 11.86 11.42 14.65
CA SER A 96 11.90 10.00 15.01
C SER A 96 12.37 9.12 13.85
N LYS A 97 11.90 9.38 12.61
CA LYS A 97 12.36 8.67 11.40
C LYS A 97 13.88 8.72 11.28
N ARG A 98 14.48 9.91 11.37
CA ARG A 98 15.96 10.07 11.31
C ARG A 98 16.67 9.49 12.52
N GLN A 99 16.07 9.56 13.71
CA GLN A 99 16.67 9.03 14.93
C GLN A 99 16.71 7.50 14.93
N ASN A 100 15.73 6.81 14.33
CA ASN A 100 15.71 5.36 14.23
C ASN A 100 17.00 4.83 13.55
N SER A 101 17.38 5.39 12.40
CA SER A 101 18.62 4.99 11.71
C SER A 101 19.88 5.43 12.48
N LYS A 102 19.87 6.64 13.04
CA LYS A 102 21.02 7.17 13.83
C LYS A 102 21.26 6.38 15.12
N ALA A 103 20.23 5.75 15.69
CA ALA A 103 20.37 4.98 16.92
C ALA A 103 21.34 3.80 16.75
N PHE A 104 21.34 3.13 15.61
CA PHE A 104 22.26 2.02 15.32
C PHE A 104 23.72 2.45 15.26
N GLN A 105 24.02 3.69 14.87
CA GLN A 105 25.39 4.23 14.83
C GLN A 105 26.00 4.43 16.23
N LYS A 106 25.17 4.41 17.28
CA LYS A 106 25.62 4.50 18.68
C LYS A 106 26.16 3.17 19.21
N VAL A 107 25.94 2.07 18.49
CA VAL A 107 26.36 0.73 18.89
C VAL A 107 27.50 0.27 17.99
N SER A 108 28.65 -0.05 18.59
CA SER A 108 29.81 -0.59 17.87
C SER A 108 29.90 -2.11 18.07
N LEU A 109 30.32 -2.82 17.02
CA LEU A 109 30.61 -4.25 17.11
C LEU A 109 32.02 -4.48 17.67
N ARG A 110 32.15 -5.44 18.59
CA ARG A 110 33.46 -5.94 19.06
C ARG A 110 33.71 -7.32 18.43
N PRO A 111 34.35 -7.40 17.25
CA PRO A 111 34.55 -8.66 16.56
C PRO A 111 35.44 -9.59 17.40
N ARG A 112 35.12 -10.88 17.39
CA ARG A 112 35.95 -11.92 18.03
C ARG A 112 36.92 -12.47 16.99
N ILE A 113 38.21 -12.22 17.19
CA ILE A 113 39.28 -12.69 16.30
C ILE A 113 39.71 -14.13 16.65
N LEU A 114 40.48 -14.75 15.75
CA LEU A 114 41.03 -16.11 15.90
C LEU A 114 39.96 -17.17 16.21
N ARG A 115 38.79 -17.03 15.59
CA ARG A 115 37.70 -18.02 15.63
C ARG A 115 37.66 -18.77 14.31
N SER A 116 37.56 -20.10 14.38
CA SER A 116 37.23 -20.91 13.21
C SER A 116 35.76 -20.67 12.84
N ILE A 117 35.49 -20.22 11.62
CA ILE A 117 34.15 -19.96 11.09
C ILE A 117 34.02 -20.71 9.75
N PRO A 118 33.76 -22.02 9.77
CA PRO A 118 33.65 -22.82 8.56
C PRO A 118 32.34 -22.53 7.78
N ALA A 119 31.31 -22.05 8.47
CA ALA A 119 30.04 -21.66 7.89
C ALA A 119 29.36 -20.59 8.77
N VAL A 120 28.51 -19.78 8.15
CA VAL A 120 27.64 -18.82 8.84
C VAL A 120 26.19 -19.27 8.66
N VAL A 121 25.48 -19.47 9.76
CA VAL A 121 24.07 -19.85 9.77
C VAL A 121 23.26 -18.66 10.28
N THR A 122 22.39 -18.12 9.45
CA THR A 122 21.54 -16.97 9.77
C THR A 122 20.08 -17.34 10.01
N THR A 123 19.74 -18.62 9.78
CA THR A 123 18.38 -19.14 9.94
C THR A 123 17.95 -19.00 11.39
N THR A 124 16.72 -18.54 11.60
CA THR A 124 16.12 -18.37 12.93
C THR A 124 14.61 -18.59 12.85
N THR A 125 13.90 -18.32 13.93
CA THR A 125 12.43 -18.33 13.94
C THR A 125 11.86 -16.97 14.30
N ILE A 126 10.72 -16.62 13.69
CA ILE A 126 9.89 -15.47 14.06
C ILE A 126 8.50 -16.03 14.38
N LEU A 127 8.03 -15.82 15.61
CA LEU A 127 6.76 -16.38 16.12
C LEU A 127 6.62 -17.89 15.88
N GLY A 128 7.71 -18.64 16.08
CA GLY A 128 7.75 -20.10 15.89
C GLY A 128 7.82 -20.56 14.44
N LYS A 129 7.90 -19.66 13.46
CA LYS A 129 8.06 -19.98 12.04
C LYS A 129 9.50 -19.80 11.58
N GLN A 130 10.03 -20.78 10.85
CA GLN A 130 11.39 -20.74 10.33
C GLN A 130 11.54 -19.64 9.26
N VAL A 131 12.64 -18.89 9.35
CA VAL A 131 13.07 -17.92 8.35
C VAL A 131 14.58 -18.06 8.10
N SER A 132 15.03 -17.69 6.89
CA SER A 132 16.43 -17.78 6.47
C SER A 132 17.33 -16.70 7.09
N LEU A 133 16.75 -15.55 7.43
CA LEU A 133 17.41 -14.38 8.00
C LEU A 133 16.59 -13.82 9.17
N PRO A 134 17.21 -13.12 10.14
CA PRO A 134 16.52 -12.49 11.26
C PRO A 134 15.84 -11.17 10.88
N VAL A 135 15.20 -11.12 9.71
CA VAL A 135 14.46 -9.97 9.17
C VAL A 135 13.17 -10.44 8.50
N TYR A 136 12.24 -9.52 8.27
CA TYR A 136 10.96 -9.80 7.64
C TYR A 136 10.50 -8.59 6.83
N MET A 137 9.58 -8.80 5.89
CA MET A 137 8.88 -7.71 5.20
C MET A 137 7.80 -7.16 6.14
N SER A 138 7.99 -5.95 6.66
CA SER A 138 7.01 -5.30 7.54
C SER A 138 5.76 -4.88 6.76
N ALA A 139 4.66 -4.66 7.49
CA ALA A 139 3.42 -4.20 6.90
C ALA A 139 3.59 -2.80 6.29
N VAL A 140 3.42 -2.72 4.98
CA VAL A 140 3.30 -1.48 4.22
C VAL A 140 1.98 -1.59 3.46
N GLY A 141 1.10 -0.62 3.69
CA GLY A 141 -0.15 -0.53 2.95
C GLY A 141 0.07 0.01 1.55
N ILE A 142 -0.92 -0.21 0.70
CA ILE A 142 -1.02 0.41 -0.62
C ILE A 142 0.21 0.16 -1.53
N ALA A 143 0.73 -1.07 -1.60
CA ALA A 143 1.94 -1.39 -2.38
C ALA A 143 1.80 -1.18 -3.90
N LYS A 144 0.57 -1.12 -4.44
CA LYS A 144 0.31 -0.82 -5.85
C LYS A 144 0.74 0.57 -6.29
N LEU A 145 0.95 1.50 -5.35
CA LEU A 145 1.54 2.80 -5.66
C LEU A 145 2.99 2.68 -6.18
N ALA A 146 3.71 1.62 -5.79
CA ALA A 146 5.06 1.35 -6.26
C ALA A 146 5.12 0.38 -7.45
N HIS A 147 4.27 -0.65 -7.46
CA HIS A 147 4.32 -1.70 -8.47
C HIS A 147 2.94 -2.34 -8.68
N PRO A 148 2.47 -2.60 -9.92
CA PRO A 148 1.13 -3.11 -10.18
C PRO A 148 0.76 -4.41 -9.44
N ASP A 149 1.74 -5.28 -9.20
CA ASP A 149 1.53 -6.52 -8.44
C ASP A 149 1.39 -6.34 -6.92
N GLY A 150 1.70 -5.15 -6.40
CA GLY A 150 1.52 -4.81 -4.99
C GLY A 150 2.17 -5.78 -4.01
N GLU A 151 1.40 -6.18 -2.99
CA GLU A 151 1.86 -7.07 -1.92
C GLU A 151 2.16 -8.49 -2.41
N ARG A 152 1.65 -8.90 -3.57
CA ARG A 152 1.96 -10.22 -4.19
C ARG A 152 3.43 -10.30 -4.62
N ALA A 153 3.98 -9.22 -5.15
CA ALA A 153 5.40 -9.16 -5.52
C ALA A 153 6.30 -9.30 -4.27
N LEU A 154 5.89 -8.70 -3.16
CA LEU A 154 6.58 -8.85 -1.88
C LEU A 154 6.50 -10.29 -1.38
N ALA A 155 5.36 -10.96 -1.53
CA ALA A 155 5.19 -12.36 -1.15
C ALA A 155 6.09 -13.27 -1.97
N ALA A 156 6.09 -13.12 -3.29
CA ALA A 156 6.92 -13.93 -4.17
C ALA A 156 8.42 -13.78 -3.85
N ALA A 157 8.87 -12.54 -3.64
CA ALA A 157 10.27 -12.24 -3.30
C ALA A 157 10.64 -12.77 -1.91
N ALA A 158 9.82 -12.53 -0.89
CA ALA A 158 10.06 -13.02 0.47
C ALA A 158 10.06 -14.56 0.51
N GLY A 159 9.17 -15.24 -0.21
CA GLY A 159 9.16 -16.70 -0.28
C GLY A 159 10.43 -17.27 -0.89
N LYS A 160 10.95 -16.61 -1.93
CA LYS A 160 12.15 -17.07 -2.64
C LYS A 160 13.37 -17.00 -1.73
N GLU A 161 13.43 -15.95 -0.90
CA GLU A 161 14.50 -15.74 0.06
C GLU A 161 14.24 -16.42 1.42
N GLY A 162 13.10 -17.10 1.61
CA GLY A 162 12.76 -17.76 2.88
C GLY A 162 12.45 -16.80 4.03
N LEU A 163 11.85 -15.65 3.74
CA LEU A 163 11.49 -14.60 4.69
C LEU A 163 9.99 -14.57 4.98
N ALA A 164 9.63 -14.07 6.16
CA ALA A 164 8.24 -13.77 6.49
C ALA A 164 7.78 -12.44 5.88
N GLN A 165 6.47 -12.32 5.63
CA GLN A 165 5.81 -11.06 5.30
C GLN A 165 4.66 -10.78 6.26
N VAL A 166 4.56 -9.54 6.71
CA VAL A 166 3.40 -9.02 7.41
C VAL A 166 2.51 -8.29 6.39
N LEU A 167 1.31 -8.80 6.15
CA LEU A 167 0.33 -8.18 5.26
C LEU A 167 -0.42 -7.06 5.99
N ALA A 168 -0.39 -5.85 5.43
CA ALA A 168 -1.09 -4.71 6.00
C ALA A 168 -2.61 -4.89 5.98
N ASN A 169 -3.31 -4.35 6.98
CA ASN A 169 -4.77 -4.31 7.01
C ASN A 169 -5.35 -3.46 5.85
N GLY A 170 -4.57 -2.46 5.39
CA GLY A 170 -4.86 -1.62 4.22
C GLY A 170 -4.07 -1.99 2.97
N ALA A 171 -3.78 -3.29 2.78
CA ALA A 171 -3.14 -3.79 1.55
C ALA A 171 -4.06 -3.64 0.33
N ASN A 172 -3.47 -3.58 -0.87
CA ASN A 172 -4.24 -3.55 -2.11
C ASN A 172 -4.66 -4.93 -2.59
N ASN A 173 -3.86 -5.95 -2.27
CA ASN A 173 -4.18 -7.34 -2.53
C ASN A 173 -4.81 -8.01 -1.30
N VAL A 174 -5.76 -8.90 -1.54
CA VAL A 174 -6.38 -9.68 -0.48
C VAL A 174 -5.45 -10.79 0.01
N ILE A 175 -5.65 -11.29 1.25
CA ILE A 175 -4.73 -12.26 1.83
C ILE A 175 -4.62 -13.56 1.01
N GLU A 176 -5.70 -14.00 0.37
CA GLU A 176 -5.70 -15.18 -0.49
C GLU A 176 -4.77 -14.98 -1.70
N SER A 177 -4.89 -13.86 -2.42
CA SER A 177 -4.00 -13.50 -3.52
C SER A 177 -2.53 -13.41 -3.10
N VAL A 178 -2.26 -12.93 -1.88
CA VAL A 178 -0.92 -12.86 -1.30
C VAL A 178 -0.40 -14.25 -0.94
N MET A 179 -1.26 -15.12 -0.39
CA MET A 179 -0.92 -16.51 -0.07
C MET A 179 -0.63 -17.34 -1.32
N ASP A 180 -1.34 -17.09 -2.41
CA ASP A 180 -1.16 -17.76 -3.71
C ASP A 180 0.11 -17.30 -4.44
N ALA A 181 0.53 -16.05 -4.23
CA ALA A 181 1.75 -15.51 -4.83
C ALA A 181 3.05 -16.01 -4.18
N ARG A 182 2.96 -16.74 -3.06
CA ARG A 182 4.12 -17.29 -2.36
C ARG A 182 4.85 -18.30 -3.24
N THR A 183 6.17 -18.24 -3.23
CA THR A 183 7.03 -19.20 -3.95
C THR A 183 7.38 -20.43 -3.10
N SER A 184 7.02 -20.44 -1.81
CA SER A 184 7.13 -21.58 -0.91
C SER A 184 5.87 -21.67 -0.02
N PRO A 185 5.27 -22.87 0.14
CA PRO A 185 4.12 -23.05 1.02
C PRO A 185 4.48 -22.87 2.50
N GLU A 186 5.75 -23.01 2.87
CA GLU A 186 6.28 -22.81 4.22
C GLU A 186 6.52 -21.34 4.56
N GLN A 187 6.51 -20.44 3.56
CA GLN A 187 6.70 -19.00 3.76
C GLN A 187 5.65 -18.44 4.75
N PRO A 188 6.07 -17.82 5.86
CA PRO A 188 5.14 -17.27 6.84
C PRO A 188 4.50 -15.97 6.35
N ILE A 189 3.18 -15.90 6.35
CA ILE A 189 2.41 -14.66 6.23
C ILE A 189 1.76 -14.35 7.57
N PHE A 190 1.96 -13.14 8.08
CA PHE A 190 1.29 -12.61 9.25
C PHE A 190 0.28 -11.55 8.84
N GLN A 191 -0.89 -11.51 9.45
CA GLN A 191 -1.89 -10.47 9.17
C GLN A 191 -1.74 -9.33 10.17
N GLN A 192 -1.49 -8.12 9.69
CA GLN A 192 -1.56 -6.91 10.52
C GLN A 192 -3.03 -6.52 10.75
N LEU A 193 -3.36 -6.11 11.96
CA LEU A 193 -4.70 -5.71 12.37
C LEU A 193 -4.66 -4.32 13.02
N TYR A 194 -5.45 -3.40 12.45
CA TYR A 194 -5.96 -2.25 13.17
C TYR A 194 -7.35 -2.60 13.69
N VAL A 195 -7.54 -2.55 15.01
CA VAL A 195 -8.84 -2.89 15.61
C VAL A 195 -9.84 -1.81 15.21
N ASN A 196 -10.88 -2.23 14.48
CA ASN A 196 -11.96 -1.34 14.10
C ASN A 196 -12.86 -1.06 15.32
N ARG A 197 -13.45 0.14 15.37
CA ARG A 197 -14.46 0.50 16.38
C ARG A 197 -15.63 -0.50 16.41
N ASP A 198 -16.02 -0.99 15.24
CA ASP A 198 -16.91 -2.14 15.12
C ASP A 198 -16.10 -3.43 15.21
N ILE A 199 -16.17 -4.08 16.37
CA ILE A 199 -15.38 -5.28 16.66
C ILE A 199 -15.67 -6.42 15.69
N THR A 200 -16.89 -6.51 15.16
CA THR A 200 -17.30 -7.60 14.26
C THR A 200 -16.47 -7.59 12.97
N LYS A 201 -16.13 -6.40 12.45
CA LYS A 201 -15.24 -6.27 11.29
C LYS A 201 -13.83 -6.77 11.58
N SER A 202 -13.34 -6.55 12.81
CA SER A 202 -12.02 -7.04 13.22
C SER A 202 -12.04 -8.57 13.36
N GLU A 203 -13.12 -9.13 13.90
CA GLU A 203 -13.31 -10.58 13.96
C GLU A 203 -13.34 -11.21 12.56
N ASP A 204 -14.00 -10.57 11.59
CA ASP A 204 -14.06 -11.06 10.21
C ASP A 204 -12.67 -11.09 9.55
N VAL A 205 -11.85 -10.06 9.77
CA VAL A 205 -10.45 -10.03 9.31
C VAL A 205 -9.66 -11.18 9.92
N VAL A 206 -9.78 -11.41 11.23
CA VAL A 206 -9.06 -12.50 11.91
C VAL A 206 -9.51 -13.87 11.40
N ARG A 207 -10.83 -14.12 11.33
CA ARG A 207 -11.40 -15.38 10.82
C ARG A 207 -11.00 -15.65 9.37
N ARG A 208 -10.89 -14.60 8.55
CA ARG A 208 -10.43 -14.74 7.17
C ARG A 208 -8.95 -15.04 7.11
N ALA A 209 -8.12 -14.31 7.86
CA ALA A 209 -6.69 -14.54 7.91
C ALA A 209 -6.38 -15.97 8.39
N GLU A 210 -7.08 -16.45 9.42
CA GLU A 210 -6.97 -17.83 9.89
C GLU A 210 -7.34 -18.85 8.81
N ARG A 211 -8.48 -18.67 8.12
CA ARG A 211 -8.91 -19.54 7.02
C ARG A 211 -7.92 -19.55 5.85
N ALA A 212 -7.33 -18.41 5.54
CA ALA A 212 -6.31 -18.29 4.50
C ALA A 212 -4.97 -18.92 4.90
N GLY A 213 -4.75 -19.23 6.19
CA GLY A 213 -3.54 -19.86 6.70
C GLY A 213 -2.48 -18.87 7.23
N ALA A 214 -2.89 -17.65 7.61
CA ALA A 214 -2.01 -16.70 8.27
C ALA A 214 -1.42 -17.33 9.55
N SER A 215 -0.12 -17.13 9.75
CA SER A 215 0.63 -17.75 10.85
C SER A 215 0.48 -17.02 12.19
N ALA A 216 0.09 -15.74 12.17
CA ALA A 216 -0.13 -14.92 13.35
C ALA A 216 -0.90 -13.64 12.99
N ILE A 217 -1.48 -13.00 14.01
CA ILE A 217 -2.07 -11.66 13.92
C ILE A 217 -1.15 -10.65 14.62
N TRP A 218 -0.85 -9.54 13.95
CA TRP A 218 -0.01 -8.45 14.46
C TRP A 218 -0.87 -7.23 14.72
N ILE A 219 -1.18 -6.95 15.99
CA ILE A 219 -2.04 -5.83 16.35
C ILE A 219 -1.21 -4.55 16.42
N THR A 220 -1.53 -3.58 15.58
CA THR A 220 -0.89 -2.26 15.59
C THR A 220 -1.65 -1.31 16.50
N VAL A 221 -0.96 -0.74 17.49
CA VAL A 221 -1.56 0.10 18.54
C VAL A 221 -0.99 1.52 18.61
N ASP A 222 -0.01 1.84 17.77
CA ASP A 222 0.70 3.13 17.78
C ASP A 222 0.03 4.24 16.96
N SER A 223 -1.04 3.91 16.23
CA SER A 223 -1.73 4.81 15.32
C SER A 223 -3.22 4.97 15.64
N PRO A 224 -3.61 5.33 16.89
CA PRO A 224 -5.01 5.63 17.21
C PRO A 224 -5.51 6.91 16.54
N VAL A 225 -4.58 7.77 16.08
CA VAL A 225 -4.85 8.94 15.24
C VAL A 225 -3.81 8.92 14.11
N VAL A 226 -4.24 9.30 12.91
CA VAL A 226 -3.34 9.36 11.75
C VAL A 226 -2.23 10.38 12.00
N GLY A 227 -0.97 9.93 11.88
CA GLY A 227 0.19 10.80 11.99
C GLY A 227 0.22 11.88 10.90
N LYS A 228 0.62 13.10 11.28
CA LYS A 228 0.68 14.25 10.36
C LYS A 228 1.87 14.16 9.42
N ARG A 229 1.67 13.60 8.23
CA ARG A 229 2.71 13.46 7.19
C ARG A 229 2.67 14.66 6.25
N GLU A 230 3.50 15.66 6.54
CA GLU A 230 3.41 16.97 5.87
C GLU A 230 3.77 16.92 4.37
N MET A 231 4.57 15.96 3.93
CA MET A 231 4.88 15.78 2.51
C MET A 231 3.62 15.40 1.73
N ASP A 232 2.84 14.44 2.24
CA ASP A 232 1.54 14.05 1.69
C ASP A 232 0.55 15.22 1.72
N GLU A 233 0.45 15.92 2.84
CA GLU A 233 -0.45 17.09 2.95
C GLU A 233 -0.09 18.16 1.93
N ARG A 234 1.21 18.47 1.75
CA ARG A 234 1.66 19.43 0.74
C ARG A 234 1.32 18.97 -0.67
N PHE A 235 1.52 17.69 -0.98
CA PHE A 235 1.15 17.13 -2.28
C PHE A 235 -0.36 17.27 -2.52
N ASN A 236 -1.20 16.88 -1.56
CA ASN A 236 -2.65 17.00 -1.65
C ASN A 236 -3.09 18.46 -1.82
N LEU A 237 -2.49 19.41 -1.10
CA LEU A 237 -2.77 20.84 -1.27
C LEU A 237 -2.37 21.36 -2.66
N GLN A 238 -1.30 20.85 -3.27
CA GLN A 238 -0.92 21.21 -4.63
C GLN A 238 -1.95 20.69 -5.65
N VAL A 239 -2.39 19.45 -5.48
CA VAL A 239 -3.46 18.83 -6.28
C VAL A 239 -4.74 19.67 -6.16
N GLU A 240 -5.16 20.04 -4.95
CA GLU A 240 -6.36 20.88 -4.74
C GLU A 240 -6.25 22.30 -5.33
N LYS A 241 -5.05 22.90 -5.30
CA LYS A 241 -4.82 24.22 -5.91
C LYS A 241 -4.92 24.14 -7.44
N ARG A 242 -4.42 23.05 -8.02
CA ARG A 242 -4.55 22.78 -9.45
C ARG A 242 -6.02 22.53 -9.81
N ALA A 243 -6.75 21.81 -8.97
CA ALA A 243 -8.18 21.59 -9.11
C ALA A 243 -8.98 22.88 -9.24
N ARG A 244 -8.79 23.76 -8.26
CA ARG A 244 -9.47 25.06 -8.22
C ARG A 244 -9.09 25.95 -9.40
N ARG A 245 -7.84 25.88 -9.87
CA ARG A 245 -7.38 26.65 -11.03
C ARG A 245 -8.02 26.17 -12.34
N CYS A 246 -8.09 24.86 -12.55
CA CYS A 246 -8.79 24.29 -13.69
C CYS A 246 -10.27 24.70 -13.66
N GLN A 247 -10.94 24.54 -12.52
CA GLN A 247 -12.36 24.89 -12.36
C GLN A 247 -12.63 26.37 -12.68
N ASN A 248 -11.76 27.27 -12.21
CA ASN A 248 -11.86 28.71 -12.51
C ASN A 248 -11.61 29.05 -13.99
N ASN A 249 -10.91 28.18 -14.73
CA ASN A 249 -10.64 28.32 -16.16
C ASN A 249 -11.65 27.56 -17.05
N GLY A 250 -12.75 27.04 -16.47
CA GLY A 250 -13.74 26.25 -17.20
C GLY A 250 -13.29 24.82 -17.55
N GLN A 251 -12.18 24.34 -16.98
CA GLN A 251 -11.71 22.96 -17.07
C GLN A 251 -12.06 22.20 -15.79
N LEU A 252 -12.69 21.02 -15.88
CA LEU A 252 -12.90 20.17 -14.71
C LEU A 252 -11.58 19.50 -14.30
N TYR A 253 -11.34 19.37 -13.00
CA TYR A 253 -10.19 18.66 -12.43
C TYR A 253 -10.65 18.05 -11.10
N PHE A 254 -10.40 16.75 -10.93
CA PHE A 254 -10.77 16.02 -9.72
C PHE A 254 -9.51 15.44 -9.05
N PRO A 255 -9.30 15.66 -7.74
CA PRO A 255 -8.26 14.96 -7.01
C PRO A 255 -8.67 13.49 -6.79
N ILE A 256 -7.93 12.55 -7.38
CA ILE A 256 -8.13 11.09 -7.21
C ILE A 256 -7.93 10.63 -5.74
N TYR A 257 -7.29 11.46 -4.90
CA TYR A 257 -6.72 11.03 -3.60
C TYR A 257 -7.53 11.43 -2.35
N ARG A 258 -8.81 11.78 -2.49
CA ARG A 258 -9.64 12.10 -1.32
C ARG A 258 -10.50 10.90 -0.93
N LEU A 259 -10.17 10.27 0.21
CA LEU A 259 -11.12 9.43 0.96
C LEU A 259 -12.35 10.28 1.29
N GLY A 260 -13.49 10.02 0.64
CA GLY A 260 -14.75 10.70 0.96
C GLY A 260 -15.68 11.09 -0.19
N TYR A 261 -15.46 10.67 -1.44
CA TYR A 261 -16.41 10.91 -2.53
C TYR A 261 -17.28 9.69 -2.84
N SER A 262 -18.50 9.92 -3.34
CA SER A 262 -19.34 8.88 -3.92
C SER A 262 -18.93 8.66 -5.36
N PHE A 263 -18.18 7.59 -5.60
CA PHE A 263 -17.73 7.15 -6.92
C PHE A 263 -18.43 5.85 -7.32
N VAL A 264 -18.48 5.58 -8.62
CA VAL A 264 -19.00 4.35 -9.20
C VAL A 264 -17.83 3.52 -9.71
N VAL A 265 -17.69 2.29 -9.22
CA VAL A 265 -16.74 1.29 -9.71
C VAL A 265 -17.50 0.14 -10.34
N ALA A 266 -17.13 -0.27 -11.55
CA ALA A 266 -17.67 -1.44 -12.23
C ALA A 266 -16.87 -2.71 -11.85
N GLY A 267 -17.52 -3.66 -11.17
CA GLY A 267 -16.93 -4.97 -10.86
C GLY A 267 -16.98 -5.99 -12.03
N PRO A 268 -16.57 -7.26 -11.81
CA PRO A 268 -16.41 -8.30 -12.85
C PRO A 268 -17.71 -8.64 -13.61
N HIS A 269 -18.85 -8.17 -13.11
CA HIS A 269 -20.19 -8.40 -13.66
C HIS A 269 -20.93 -7.09 -13.96
N GLN A 270 -20.21 -5.99 -14.26
CA GLN A 270 -20.83 -4.69 -14.59
C GLN A 270 -21.70 -4.13 -13.45
N THR A 271 -21.30 -4.39 -12.20
CA THR A 271 -22.04 -4.05 -10.98
C THR A 271 -21.55 -2.74 -10.37
N THR A 272 -22.49 -1.90 -9.92
CA THR A 272 -22.23 -0.56 -9.39
C THR A 272 -22.17 -0.52 -7.88
N TYR A 273 -21.06 -0.03 -7.33
CA TYR A 273 -20.93 0.26 -5.90
C TYR A 273 -20.94 1.76 -5.64
N SER A 274 -21.58 2.20 -4.54
CA SER A 274 -21.51 3.59 -4.07
C SER A 274 -21.04 3.63 -2.62
N HIS A 275 -19.95 4.36 -2.32
CA HIS A 275 -19.52 4.61 -0.95
C HIS A 275 -19.87 6.05 -0.54
N GLN A 276 -20.67 6.21 0.52
CA GLN A 276 -20.66 7.46 1.30
C GLN A 276 -19.53 7.30 2.30
N GLY A 277 -18.46 8.07 2.13
CA GLY A 277 -17.35 8.06 3.08
C GLY A 277 -17.83 8.65 4.39
N ASP A 278 -18.15 7.81 5.36
CA ASP A 278 -18.07 8.20 6.75
C ASP A 278 -16.59 8.29 7.09
N SER A 279 -16.17 9.47 7.56
CA SER A 279 -14.83 9.71 8.09
C SER A 279 -14.49 8.61 9.09
N MET A 280 -13.55 7.72 8.74
CA MET A 280 -12.94 6.82 9.71
C MET A 280 -12.14 7.68 10.69
N CYS A 281 -12.66 7.82 11.91
CA CYS A 281 -11.86 8.08 13.10
C CYS A 281 -11.25 6.77 13.58
#